data_AF-A0A1J9US83-F1
#
_entry.id   AF-A0A1J9US83-F1
#
_cell.length_a   1.000
_cell.length_b   1.000
_cell.length_c   1.000
_cell.angle_alpha   90.00
_cell.angle_beta   90.00
_cell.angle_gamma   90.00
#
_symmetry.space_group_name_H-M   'P 1'
#
loop_
_entity.id
_entity.type
_entity.pdbx_description
1 polymer ?
#
loop_
_entity_poly.entity_id
_entity_poly.type
_entity_poly.pdbx_seq_one_letter_code
_entity_poly.pdbx_strand_id
1 'polypeptide(L)' 'MFSNTPRGARGSAIMYSVVETAKENNLSPYHYLLYLFETLPNIDLNNKEEIDKVLPWSTELPPRCRLPKKVK' A
#
# COMPACT_ATOMS: atom_id res chain seq x y z
N MET A 1 7.67 1.03 -20.29
CA MET A 1 7.81 -0.41 -20.63
C MET A 1 8.97 -0.95 -19.81
N PHE A 2 8.72 -1.35 -18.55
CA PHE A 2 9.74 -1.77 -17.58
C PHE A 2 9.95 -3.31 -17.56
N SER A 3 9.38 -4.03 -18.53
CA SER A 3 9.20 -5.48 -18.49
C SER A 3 10.30 -6.30 -19.20
N ASN A 4 11.35 -5.66 -19.73
CA ASN A 4 12.36 -6.36 -20.54
C ASN A 4 13.51 -6.98 -19.74
N THR A 5 13.44 -6.98 -18.40
CA THR A 5 14.38 -7.71 -17.54
C THR A 5 13.62 -8.49 -16.47
N PRO A 6 14.10 -9.68 -16.06
CA PRO A 6 13.49 -10.46 -14.97
C PRO A 6 13.36 -9.70 -13.64
N ARG A 7 14.14 -8.62 -13.46
CA ARG A 7 14.06 -7.72 -12.30
C ARG A 7 12.89 -6.75 -12.41
N GLY A 8 12.68 -6.16 -13.59
CA GLY A 8 11.56 -5.25 -13.85
C GLY A 8 10.19 -5.94 -13.84
N ALA A 9 10.12 -7.18 -14.34
CA ALA A 9 8.92 -8.02 -14.23
C ALA A 9 8.55 -8.30 -12.75
N ARG A 10 9.54 -8.62 -11.91
CA ARG A 10 9.34 -8.82 -10.47
C ARG A 10 8.86 -7.56 -9.76
N GLY A 11 9.48 -6.40 -10.02
CA GLY A 11 9.04 -5.13 -9.43
C GLY A 11 7.60 -4.78 -9.83
N SER A 12 7.25 -5.03 -11.09
CA SER A 12 5.88 -4.81 -11.59
C SER A 12 4.88 -5.75 -10.89
N ALA A 13 5.21 -7.04 -10.76
CA ALA A 13 4.37 -8.00 -10.07
C ALA A 13 4.13 -7.62 -8.59
N ILE A 14 5.18 -7.17 -7.88
CA ILE A 14 5.06 -6.70 -6.49
C ILE A 14 4.12 -5.49 -6.41
N MET A 15 4.29 -4.49 -7.28
CA MET A 15 3.40 -3.32 -7.31
C MET A 15 1.95 -3.73 -7.58
N TYR A 16 1.72 -4.65 -8.52
CA TYR A 16 0.38 -5.20 -8.78
C TYR A 16 -0.21 -5.87 -7.54
N SER A 17 0.56 -6.70 -6.83
CA SER A 17 0.11 -7.34 -5.60
C SER A 17 -0.31 -6.33 -4.54
N VAL A 18 0.50 -5.29 -4.30
CA VAL A 18 0.18 -4.23 -3.31
C VAL A 18 -1.09 -3.47 -3.70
N VAL A 19 -1.22 -3.12 -4.98
CA VAL A 19 -2.42 -2.43 -5.50
C VAL A 19 -3.66 -3.28 -5.29
N GLU A 20 -3.60 -4.57 -5.57
CA GLU A 20 -4.75 -5.46 -5.42
C GLU A 20 -5.11 -5.66 -3.94
N THR A 21 -4.11 -5.86 -3.07
CA THR A 21 -4.34 -5.92 -1.62
C THR A 21 -4.99 -4.63 -1.09
N ALA A 22 -4.59 -3.46 -1.58
CA ALA A 22 -5.20 -2.19 -1.18
C ALA A 22 -6.69 -2.13 -1.57
N LYS A 23 -7.05 -2.57 -2.79
CA LYS A 23 -8.45 -2.60 -3.24
C LYS A 23 -9.31 -3.54 -2.39
N GLU A 24 -8.81 -4.75 -2.12
CA GLU A 24 -9.50 -5.74 -1.27
C GLU A 24 -9.76 -5.20 0.14
N ASN A 25 -8.90 -4.31 0.64
CA ASN A 25 -9.07 -3.62 1.93
C ASN A 25 -9.87 -2.31 1.84
N ASN A 26 -10.56 -2.04 0.72
CA ASN A 26 -11.33 -0.81 0.47
C ASN A 26 -10.49 0.49 0.56
N LEU A 27 -9.21 0.40 0.23
CA LEU A 27 -8.31 1.55 0.18
C LEU A 27 -8.19 2.08 -1.26
N SER A 28 -7.92 3.37 -1.37
CA SER A 28 -7.56 4.01 -2.64
C SER A 28 -6.09 3.65 -2.94
N PRO A 29 -5.80 2.87 -4.00
CA PRO A 29 -4.44 2.36 -4.23
C PRO A 29 -3.42 3.49 -4.40
N TYR A 30 -3.82 4.58 -5.06
CA TYR A 30 -2.96 5.76 -5.23
C TYR A 30 -2.59 6.41 -3.89
N HIS A 31 -3.58 6.74 -3.06
CA HIS A 31 -3.34 7.40 -1.77
C HIS A 31 -2.62 6.48 -0.78
N TYR A 32 -2.91 5.17 -0.82
CA TYR A 32 -2.25 4.19 0.02
C TYR A 32 -0.77 4.02 -0.34
N LEU A 33 -0.43 3.91 -1.63
CA LEU A 33 0.96 3.86 -2.08
C LEU A 33 1.71 5.15 -1.74
N LEU A 34 1.08 6.31 -1.93
CA LEU A 34 1.67 7.60 -1.55
C LEU A 34 1.98 7.62 -0.05
N TYR A 35 1.01 7.23 0.78
CA TYR A 35 1.20 7.14 2.23
C TYR A 35 2.33 6.19 2.61
N LEU A 36 2.38 5.00 2.01
CA LEU A 36 3.45 4.03 2.25
C LEU A 36 4.82 4.61 1.89
N PHE A 37 4.96 5.26 0.74
CA PHE A 37 6.25 5.86 0.36
C PHE A 37 6.66 7.05 1.23
N GLU A 38 5.69 7.76 1.83
CA GLU A 38 5.95 8.82 2.81
C GLU A 38 6.31 8.28 4.20
N THR A 39 5.69 7.18 4.64
CA THR A 39 5.84 6.66 6.01
C THR A 39 6.90 5.56 6.15
N LEU A 40 7.02 4.64 5.19
CA LEU A 40 7.96 3.52 5.27
C LEU A 40 9.42 3.92 5.54
N PRO A 41 9.97 5.01 4.95
CA PRO A 41 11.34 5.45 5.26
C PRO A 41 11.52 5.97 6.69
N ASN A 42 10.42 6.33 7.36
CA ASN A 42 10.40 7.00 8.66
C ASN A 42 10.08 6.05 9.83
N ILE A 43 9.71 4.79 9.55
CA ILE A 43 9.37 3.80 10.57
C ILE A 43 10.50 2.79 10.76
N ASP A 44 10.61 2.24 11.97
CA ASP A 44 11.54 1.13 12.23
C ASP A 44 10.93 -0.20 11.75
N LEU A 45 11.49 -0.75 10.68
CA LEU A 45 11.06 -2.03 10.10
C LEU A 45 11.37 -3.25 11.00
N ASN A 46 12.11 -3.09 12.10
CA ASN A 46 12.27 -4.14 13.10
C ASN A 46 11.14 -4.13 14.13
N ASN A 47 10.43 -3.00 14.26
CA ASN A 47 9.29 -2.89 15.16
C ASN A 47 8.00 -3.32 14.45
N LYS A 48 7.50 -4.49 14.84
CA LYS A 48 6.26 -5.07 14.30
C LYS A 48 5.06 -4.17 14.54
N GLU A 49 5.02 -3.45 15.66
CA GLU A 49 3.90 -2.58 15.99
C GLU A 49 3.80 -1.42 15.00
N GLU A 50 4.93 -0.80 14.64
CA GLU A 50 5.00 0.30 13.67
C GLU A 50 4.64 -0.17 12.26
N ILE A 51 5.06 -1.38 11.89
CA ILE A 51 4.67 -1.99 10.61
C ILE A 51 3.17 -2.24 10.56
N ASP A 52 2.58 -2.80 11.62
CA ASP A 52 1.15 -3.08 11.68
C ASP A 52 0.29 -1.81 11.49
N LYS A 53 0.80 -0.62 11.80
CA LYS A 53 0.09 0.67 11.57
C LYS A 53 -0.04 1.04 10.10
N VAL A 54 0.91 0.61 9.27
CA VAL A 54 0.95 0.94 7.83
C VAL A 54 0.34 -0.13 6.94
N LEU A 55 0.02 -1.30 7.50
CA LEU A 55 -0.61 -2.40 6.77
C LEU A 55 -2.04 -2.04 6.32
N PRO A 56 -2.52 -2.66 5.22
CA PRO A 56 -3.76 -2.21 4.57
C PRO A 56 -5.02 -2.49 5.40
N TRP A 57 -4.96 -3.39 6.39
CA TRP A 57 -6.02 -3.65 7.35
C TRP A 57 -5.96 -2.77 8.61
N SER A 58 -4.97 -1.88 8.71
CA SER A 58 -4.76 -1.09 9.92
C SER A 58 -5.85 -0.04 10.13
N THR A 59 -6.29 0.08 11.38
CA THR A 59 -7.28 1.08 11.81
C THR A 59 -6.68 2.48 11.91
N GLU A 60 -5.35 2.57 12.02
CA GLU A 60 -4.59 3.82 12.14
C GLU A 60 -4.33 4.52 10.80
N LEU A 61 -4.74 3.90 9.69
CA LEU A 61 -4.57 4.49 8.36
C LEU A 61 -5.30 5.84 8.21
N PRO A 62 -4.68 6.83 7.54
CA PRO A 62 -5.30 8.12 7.31
C PRO A 62 -6.63 8.01 6.56
N PRO A 63 -7.63 8.86 6.85
CA PRO A 63 -8.91 8.87 6.15
C PRO A 63 -8.78 9.04 4.63
N ARG A 64 -7.78 9.80 4.17
CA ARG A 64 -7.45 9.99 2.75
C ARG A 64 -7.13 8.69 2.00
N CYS A 65 -6.69 7.65 2.71
CA CYS A 65 -6.38 6.35 2.11
C CYS A 65 -7.62 5.49 1.93
N ARG A 66 -8.72 5.76 2.65
CA ARG A 66 -9.94 4.96 2.58
C ARG A 66 -10.81 5.44 1.42
N LEU A 67 -11.35 4.51 0.65
CA LEU A 67 -12.32 4.87 -0.38
C LEU A 67 -13.61 5.36 0.29
N PRO A 68 -14.25 6.41 -0.25
CA PRO A 68 -15.58 6.78 0.19
C PRO A 68 -16.50 5.60 -0.07
N LYS A 69 -17.19 5.11 0.97
CA LYS A 69 -18.23 4.08 0.80
C LYS A 69 -19.23 4.62 -0.21
N LYS A 70 -19.33 3.98 -1.38
CA LYS A 70 -20.44 4.24 -2.30
C LYS A 70 -21.70 3.79 -1.57
N VAL A 71 -22.45 4.76 -1.04
CA VAL A 71 -23.82 4.55 -0.58
C VAL A 71 -24.60 4.17 -1.83
N LYS A 72 -25.01 2.90 -1.91
CA LYS A 72 -25.96 2.41 -2.91
C LYS A 72 -27.35 2.55 -2.34
#